data_AF-A0A9E8AVV7-F1
#
_entry.id   AF-A0A9E8AVV7-F1
#
_cell.length_a   1.000
_cell.length_b   1.000
_cell.length_c   1.000
_cell.angle_alpha   90.00
_cell.angle_beta   90.00
_cell.angle_gamma   90.00
#
_symmetry.space_group_name_H-M   'P 1'
#
loop_
_entity.id
_entity.type
_entity.pdbx_description
1 polymer ?
#
loop_
_entity_poly.entity_id
_entity_poly.type
_entity_poly.pdbx_seq_one_letter_code
_entity_poly.pdbx_strand_id
1 'polypeptide(L)'
;MMRFSLQPENFYAMELLSSEFGKQVRTYSPIKVYSVAPAGDGSRRFDLSFYHAAYPEGVQNKVYTIQTIERSANFLLGRVLGTDRVILVMDLTDVWLHKHFDDKAVRSFLQENNLK
;
A
#
# COMPACT_ATOMS: atom_id res chain seq x y z
N MET A 1 7.81 -13.26 18.06
CA MET A 1 8.35 -12.66 16.83
C MET A 1 7.43 -11.51 16.44
N MET A 2 7.95 -10.29 16.26
CA MET A 2 7.14 -9.14 15.84
C MET A 2 6.64 -9.35 14.39
N ARG A 3 5.37 -9.06 14.14
CA ARG A 3 4.77 -9.14 12.81
C ARG A 3 4.52 -7.73 12.30
N PHE A 4 4.84 -7.47 11.04
CA PHE A 4 4.61 -6.22 10.34
C PHE A 4 3.21 -5.71 10.60
N SER A 5 2.98 -4.43 10.89
CA SER A 5 1.64 -3.92 11.18
C SER A 5 1.42 -2.56 10.52
N LEU A 6 0.27 -2.44 9.87
CA LEU A 6 -0.21 -1.17 9.36
C LEU A 6 -0.78 -0.36 10.53
N GLN A 7 -0.30 0.87 10.65
CA GLN A 7 -0.73 1.84 11.64
C GLN A 7 -1.40 3.01 10.93
N PRO A 8 -2.55 3.49 11.43
CA PRO A 8 -3.16 4.73 10.95
C PRO A 8 -2.16 5.90 10.94
N GLU A 9 -2.39 6.83 10.01
CA GLU A 9 -1.60 8.03 9.75
C GLU A 9 -0.16 7.81 9.24
N ASN A 10 0.29 6.57 9.10
CA ASN A 10 1.62 6.26 8.57
C ASN A 10 1.62 6.00 7.06
N PHE A 11 2.76 6.31 6.45
CA PHE A 11 3.05 6.01 5.05
C PHE A 11 3.73 4.66 4.89
N TYR A 12 3.33 3.95 3.83
CA TYR A 12 3.87 2.64 3.47
C TYR A 12 4.12 2.57 1.96
N ALA A 13 5.07 1.72 1.57
CA ALA A 13 5.24 1.33 0.17
C ALA A 13 4.21 0.25 -0.16
N MET A 14 3.46 0.47 -1.23
CA MET A 14 2.50 -0.49 -1.77
C MET A 14 2.90 -0.89 -3.18
N GLU A 15 2.87 -2.19 -3.43
CA GLU A 15 2.90 -2.77 -4.77
C GLU A 15 1.59 -3.52 -5.04
N LEU A 16 0.94 -3.21 -6.16
CA LEU A 16 -0.23 -3.93 -6.62
C LEU A 16 0.13 -4.75 -7.85
N LEU A 17 -0.16 -6.04 -7.82
CA LEU A 17 0.06 -6.97 -8.92
C LEU A 17 -1.30 -7.40 -9.50
N SER A 18 -1.44 -7.30 -10.82
CA SER A 18 -2.63 -7.76 -11.54
C SER A 18 -2.37 -7.83 -13.04
N SER A 19 -3.08 -8.73 -13.72
CA SER A 19 -3.09 -8.83 -15.18
C SER A 19 -3.65 -7.57 -15.85
N GLU A 20 -4.49 -6.79 -15.16
CA GLU A 20 -5.07 -5.54 -15.70
C GLU A 20 -4.00 -4.49 -16.04
N PHE A 21 -2.81 -4.59 -15.43
CA PHE A 21 -1.67 -3.69 -15.69
C PHE A 21 -0.85 -4.08 -16.92
N GLY A 22 -1.30 -5.08 -17.69
CA GLY A 22 -0.64 -5.52 -18.92
C GLY A 22 0.79 -6.00 -18.68
N LYS A 23 1.72 -5.61 -19.57
CA LYS A 23 3.13 -6.07 -19.53
C LYS A 23 3.90 -5.64 -18.28
N GLN A 24 3.49 -4.56 -17.61
CA GLN A 24 4.15 -4.13 -16.37
C GLN A 24 3.78 -5.03 -15.20
N VAL A 25 2.58 -5.64 -15.21
CA VAL A 25 2.02 -6.55 -14.19
C VAL A 25 1.91 -5.96 -12.78
N ARG A 26 2.64 -4.89 -12.48
CA ARG A 26 2.82 -4.30 -11.16
C ARG A 26 2.79 -2.78 -11.23
N THR A 27 2.08 -2.18 -10.29
CA THR A 27 2.10 -0.73 -10.04
C THR A 27 2.60 -0.45 -8.63
N TYR A 28 3.19 0.73 -8.45
CA TYR A 28 3.86 1.14 -7.21
C TYR A 28 3.19 2.41 -6.70
N SER A 29 2.98 2.53 -5.40
CA SER A 29 2.59 3.78 -4.77
C SER A 29 2.97 3.85 -3.31
N PRO A 30 3.42 5.02 -2.83
CA PRO A 30 3.28 5.36 -1.43
C PRO A 30 1.78 5.40 -1.08
N ILE A 31 1.41 4.84 0.06
CA ILE A 31 0.05 4.92 0.59
C ILE A 31 0.07 5.46 2.01
N LYS A 32 -0.86 6.36 2.33
CA LYS A 32 -1.11 6.77 3.72
C LYS A 32 -2.27 5.94 4.26
N VAL A 33 -2.06 5.18 5.32
CA VAL A 33 -3.12 4.38 5.93
C VAL A 33 -4.00 5.30 6.78
N TYR A 34 -5.30 5.26 6.57
CA TYR A 34 -6.28 5.97 7.40
C TYR A 34 -6.89 5.05 8.45
N SER A 35 -7.25 3.82 8.05
CA SER A 35 -7.81 2.85 8.99
C SER A 35 -7.56 1.42 8.55
N VAL A 36 -7.53 0.54 9.56
CA VAL A 36 -7.39 -0.92 9.42
C VAL A 36 -8.44 -1.56 10.32
N ALA A 37 -9.47 -2.18 9.72
CA ALA A 37 -10.57 -2.79 10.45
C ALA A 37 -10.57 -4.32 10.24
N PRO A 38 -10.11 -5.12 11.21
CA PRO A 38 -10.13 -6.58 11.09
C PRO A 38 -11.56 -7.14 11.15
N ALA A 39 -11.85 -8.18 10.38
CA ALA A 39 -13.19 -8.80 10.33
C ALA A 39 -13.59 -9.54 11.63
N GLY A 40 -12.64 -9.87 12.51
CA GLY A 40 -12.90 -10.49 13.82
C GLY A 40 -13.35 -11.97 13.80
N ASP A 41 -13.43 -12.58 12.63
CA ASP A 41 -14.00 -13.92 12.39
C ASP A 41 -12.95 -15.02 12.12
N GLY A 42 -11.67 -14.73 12.32
CA GLY A 42 -10.56 -15.66 12.04
C GLY A 42 -10.21 -15.83 10.55
N SER A 43 -10.92 -15.18 9.63
CA SER A 43 -10.70 -15.29 8.18
C SER A 43 -9.42 -14.62 7.67
N ARG A 44 -8.67 -13.97 8.57
CA ARG A 44 -7.50 -13.12 8.26
C ARG A 44 -7.81 -11.97 7.30
N ARG A 45 -9.08 -11.53 7.28
CA ARG A 45 -9.56 -10.39 6.49
C ARG A 45 -9.55 -9.10 7.29
N PHE A 46 -9.30 -7.99 6.61
CA PHE A 46 -9.45 -6.65 7.14
C PHE A 46 -9.79 -5.66 6.04
N ASP A 47 -10.51 -4.61 6.38
CA ASP A 47 -10.71 -3.46 5.50
C ASP A 47 -9.60 -2.45 5.72
N LEU A 48 -9.02 -1.99 4.62
CA LEU A 48 -7.94 -1.02 4.55
C LEU A 48 -8.46 0.24 3.85
N SER A 49 -8.59 1.33 4.59
CA SER A 49 -8.82 2.66 4.02
C SER A 49 -7.50 3.41 3.93
N PHE A 50 -7.20 3.98 2.77
CA PHE A 50 -5.93 4.63 2.52
C PHE A 50 -6.01 5.68 1.41
N TYR A 51 -5.02 6.57 1.41
CA TYR A 51 -4.74 7.51 0.33
C TYR A 51 -3.63 6.98 -0.56
N HIS A 52 -3.85 7.05 -1.87
CA HIS A 52 -2.98 6.51 -2.90
C HIS A 52 -2.20 7.66 -3.57
N ALA A 53 -0.98 7.93 -3.08
CA ALA A 53 -0.25 9.14 -3.45
C ALA A 53 0.13 9.24 -4.93
N ALA A 54 0.34 8.11 -5.61
CA ALA A 54 0.70 8.10 -7.02
C ALA A 54 -0.50 8.24 -7.99
N TYR A 55 -1.73 8.39 -7.48
CA TYR A 55 -2.92 8.46 -8.33
C TYR A 55 -3.36 9.91 -8.61
N PRO A 56 -4.02 10.16 -9.77
CA PRO A 56 -4.56 11.47 -10.08
C PRO A 56 -5.50 11.99 -8.99
N GLU A 57 -5.55 13.31 -8.84
CA GLU A 57 -6.46 13.98 -7.93
C GLU A 57 -7.91 13.54 -8.16
N GLY A 58 -8.66 13.35 -7.07
CA GLY A 58 -10.05 12.92 -7.11
C GLY A 58 -10.27 11.40 -7.09
N VAL A 59 -9.23 10.58 -7.29
CA VAL A 59 -9.33 9.10 -7.20
C VAL A 59 -8.36 8.46 -6.20
N GLN A 60 -7.69 9.26 -5.36
CA GLN A 60 -6.64 8.81 -4.44
C GLN A 60 -7.19 8.05 -3.22
N ASN A 61 -8.38 8.39 -2.73
CA ASN A 61 -8.96 7.72 -1.57
C ASN A 61 -9.54 6.36 -1.98
N LYS A 62 -9.06 5.29 -1.34
CA LYS A 62 -9.44 3.92 -1.63
C LYS A 62 -9.82 3.16 -0.36
N VAL A 63 -10.67 2.16 -0.55
CA VAL A 63 -11.00 1.15 0.46
C VAL A 63 -10.86 -0.21 -0.19
N TYR A 64 -10.02 -1.07 0.39
CA TYR A 64 -9.86 -2.46 -0.03
C TYR A 64 -10.15 -3.42 1.11
N THR A 65 -10.92 -4.46 0.84
CA THR A 65 -10.99 -5.62 1.74
C THR A 65 -9.86 -6.58 1.37
N ILE A 66 -8.93 -6.78 2.29
CA ILE A 66 -7.73 -7.59 2.09
C ILE A 66 -7.85 -8.91 2.84
N GLN A 67 -7.64 -10.02 2.15
CA GLN A 67 -7.38 -11.31 2.78
C GLN A 67 -5.88 -11.54 2.87
N THR A 68 -5.36 -11.70 4.09
CA THR A 68 -3.93 -11.89 4.32
C THR A 68 -3.47 -13.26 3.83
N ILE A 69 -2.50 -13.30 2.91
CA ILE A 69 -1.80 -14.52 2.49
C ILE A 69 -0.65 -14.78 3.47
N GLU A 70 0.27 -13.82 3.55
CA GLU A 70 1.48 -13.90 4.37
C GLU A 70 1.70 -12.60 5.14
N ARG A 71 2.28 -12.72 6.34
CA ARG A 71 2.66 -11.58 7.17
C ARG A 71 3.94 -11.93 7.92
N SER A 72 5.03 -11.31 7.50
CA SER A 72 6.35 -11.49 8.11
C SER A 72 6.63 -10.34 9.08
N ALA A 73 7.88 -10.19 9.52
CA ALA A 73 8.33 -9.00 10.25
C ALA A 73 8.42 -7.75 9.35
N ASN A 74 8.62 -7.93 8.04
CA ASN A 74 9.00 -6.86 7.12
C ASN A 74 7.91 -6.48 6.12
N PHE A 75 6.92 -7.35 5.92
CA PHE A 75 5.87 -7.11 4.91
C PHE A 75 4.54 -7.79 5.25
N LEU A 76 3.51 -7.31 4.59
CA LEU A 76 2.18 -7.92 4.48
C LEU A 76 1.88 -8.21 3.00
N LEU A 77 1.56 -9.46 2.70
CA LEU A 77 1.09 -9.89 1.39
C LEU A 77 -0.38 -10.31 1.50
N GLY A 78 -1.23 -9.77 0.64
CA GLY A 78 -2.66 -10.04 0.66
C GLY A 78 -3.28 -10.12 -0.71
N ARG A 79 -4.48 -10.71 -0.77
CA ARG A 79 -5.36 -10.64 -1.93
C ARG A 79 -6.41 -9.57 -1.68
N VAL A 80 -6.67 -8.74 -2.68
CA VAL A 80 -7.79 -7.78 -2.65
C VAL A 80 -9.07 -8.52 -3.07
N LEU A 81 -10.03 -8.64 -2.15
CA LEU A 81 -11.28 -9.37 -2.43
C LEU A 81 -12.12 -8.66 -3.48
N GLY A 82 -12.85 -9.45 -4.28
CA GLY A 82 -13.62 -8.96 -5.42
C GLY A 82 -12.76 -8.62 -6.65
N THR A 83 -11.45 -8.89 -6.62
CA THR A 83 -10.54 -8.67 -7.73
C THR A 83 -9.50 -9.80 -7.86
N ASP A 84 -8.72 -9.74 -8.94
CA ASP A 84 -7.53 -10.58 -9.14
C ASP A 84 -6.24 -9.90 -8.65
N ARG A 85 -6.36 -8.80 -7.89
CA ARG A 85 -5.20 -8.04 -7.40
C ARG A 85 -4.58 -8.71 -6.19
N VAL A 86 -3.24 -8.74 -6.19
CA VAL A 86 -2.41 -9.05 -5.03
C VAL A 86 -1.73 -7.77 -4.57
N ILE A 87 -1.74 -7.52 -3.26
CA ILE A 87 -1.12 -6.36 -2.64
C ILE A 87 0.07 -6.80 -1.80
N LEU A 88 1.21 -6.14 -1.98
CA LEU A 88 2.35 -6.20 -1.09
C LEU A 88 2.49 -4.84 -0.40
N VAL A 89 2.55 -4.83 0.93
CA VAL A 89 2.77 -3.62 1.72
C VAL A 89 4.00 -3.81 2.60
N MET A 90 4.86 -2.80 2.61
CA MET A 90 6.10 -2.76 3.36
C MET A 90 6.38 -1.33 3.85
N ASP A 91 7.38 -1.17 4.71
CA ASP A 91 7.79 0.16 5.16
C ASP A 91 8.24 1.01 3.97
N LEU A 92 7.79 2.27 3.96
CA LEU A 92 8.25 3.23 2.96
C LEU A 92 9.68 3.65 3.29
N THR A 93 10.57 3.60 2.30
CA THR A 93 11.97 4.03 2.44
C THR A 93 12.35 4.91 1.27
N ASP A 94 13.34 5.79 1.47
CA ASP A 94 13.87 6.66 0.42
C ASP A 94 14.41 5.84 -0.75
N VAL A 95 15.09 4.73 -0.45
CA VAL A 95 15.60 3.79 -1.46
C VAL A 95 14.48 3.26 -2.34
N TRP A 96 13.33 2.92 -1.74
CA TRP A 96 12.18 2.45 -2.51
C TRP A 96 11.54 3.59 -3.33
N LEU A 97 11.41 4.79 -2.76
CA LEU A 97 10.88 5.96 -3.46
C LEU A 97 11.71 6.30 -4.71
N HIS A 98 13.02 6.49 -4.56
CA HIS A 98 13.92 6.82 -5.68
C HIS A 98 14.05 5.70 -6.71
N LYS A 99 13.77 4.45 -6.33
CA LYS A 99 13.75 3.33 -7.28
C LYS A 99 12.53 3.36 -8.21
N HIS A 100 11.40 3.87 -7.72
CA HIS A 100 10.10 3.73 -8.39
C HIS A 100 9.53 5.05 -8.92
N PHE A 101 10.03 6.20 -8.46
CA PHE A 101 9.58 7.53 -8.85
C PHE A 101 10.77 8.40 -9.24
N ASP A 102 10.55 9.35 -10.16
CA ASP A 102 11.58 10.32 -10.51
C ASP A 102 11.83 11.31 -9.35
N ASP A 103 13.01 11.95 -9.35
CA ASP A 103 13.42 12.85 -8.27
C ASP A 103 12.48 14.04 -8.07
N LYS A 104 11.78 14.49 -9.13
CA LYS A 104 10.83 15.59 -9.02
C LYS A 104 9.57 15.13 -8.27
N ALA A 105 9.03 13.97 -8.64
CA ALA A 105 7.89 13.36 -7.97
C ALA A 105 8.21 13.02 -6.51
N VAL A 106 9.40 12.50 -6.22
CA VAL A 106 9.84 12.23 -4.85
C VAL A 106 9.93 13.52 -4.04
N ARG A 107 10.56 14.59 -4.55
CA ARG A 107 10.65 15.88 -3.84
C ARG A 107 9.29 16.49 -3.55
N SER A 108 8.39 16.50 -4.53
CA SER A 108 7.01 16.97 -4.33
C SER A 108 6.31 16.16 -3.23
N PHE A 109 6.39 14.82 -3.30
CA PHE A 109 5.78 13.94 -2.31
C PHE A 109 6.31 14.18 -0.89
N LEU A 110 7.63 14.27 -0.71
CA LEU A 110 8.24 14.51 0.60
C LEU A 110 7.84 15.89 1.16
N GLN A 111 7.83 16.92 0.31
CA GLN A 111 7.47 18.28 0.71
C GLN A 111 5.98 18.40 1.08
N GLU A 112 5.08 17.85 0.28
CA GLU A 112 3.62 17.90 0.52
C GLU A 112 3.22 17.16 1.80
N ASN A 113 3.94 16.11 2.16
CA ASN A 113 3.60 15.23 3.28
C ASN A 113 4.47 15.47 4.53
N ASN A 114 5.32 16.50 4.53
CA ASN A 114 6.25 16.83 5.61
C ASN A 114 7.12 15.64 6.06
N LEU A 115 7.52 14.80 5.09
CA LEU A 115 8.43 13.69 5.32
C LEU A 115 9.86 14.20 5.13
N LYS A 116 10.73 13.99 6.13
CA LYS A 116 12.12 14.48 6.15
C LYS A 116 13.10 13.45 5.62
#